data_AF-A0A358D857-F1
#
_entry.id   AF-A0A358D857-F1
#
_cell.length_a   1.000
_cell.length_b   1.000
_cell.length_c   1.000
_cell.angle_alpha   90.00
_cell.angle_beta   90.00
_cell.angle_gamma   90.00
#
_symmetry.space_group_name_H-M   'P 1'
#
loop_
_entity.id
_entity.type
_entity.pdbx_description
1 polymer ?
#
loop_
_entity_poly.entity_id
_entity_poly.type
_entity_poly.pdbx_seq_one_letter_code
_entity_poly.pdbx_strand_id
1 'polypeptide(L)'
;IAGLILLARSGRGSVETPIEIPGIGMLTGPSAVTIAMVLIFVGYHTASYGGPDGLLTFRVPSRLGWLVYAGGVLAVIGALLADRIDRRE
;
A
#
# COMPACT_ATOMS: atom_id res chain seq x y z
N ILE A 1 8.81 -19.29 -1.14
CA ILE A 1 8.40 -18.77 0.18
C ILE A 1 9.61 -18.26 0.97
N ALA A 2 10.65 -19.08 1.21
CA ALA A 2 11.88 -18.65 1.91
C ALA A 2 12.60 -17.45 1.25
N GLY A 3 12.61 -17.36 -0.09
CA GLY A 3 13.22 -16.22 -0.80
C GLY A 3 12.51 -14.88 -0.61
N LEU A 4 11.18 -14.87 -0.46
CA LEU A 4 10.39 -13.67 -0.15
C LEU A 4 10.65 -13.20 1.29
N ILE A 5 10.80 -14.12 2.22
CA ILE A 5 11.15 -13.84 3.62
C ILE A 5 12.56 -13.27 3.72
N LEU A 6 13.52 -13.79 2.95
CA LEU A 6 14.89 -13.29 2.89
C LEU A 6 14.98 -11.90 2.24
N LEU A 7 14.20 -11.64 1.18
CA LEU A 7 14.13 -10.33 0.53
C LEU A 7 13.47 -9.28 1.44
N ALA A 8 12.45 -9.67 2.21
CA ALA A 8 11.86 -8.81 3.24
C ALA A 8 12.85 -8.51 4.39
N ARG A 9 13.77 -9.44 4.68
CA ARG A 9 14.78 -9.28 5.74
C ARG A 9 15.98 -8.43 5.28
N SER A 10 16.34 -8.45 4.00
CA SER A 10 17.40 -7.59 3.44
C SER A 10 16.99 -6.12 3.28
N GLY A 11 15.68 -5.83 3.29
CA GLY A 11 15.15 -4.45 3.25
C GLY A 11 15.20 -3.70 4.59
N ARG A 12 15.50 -4.39 5.70
CA ARG A 12 15.57 -3.77 7.05
C ARG A 12 16.72 -2.76 7.23
N GLY A 13 17.68 -2.71 6.31
CA GLY A 13 18.86 -1.86 6.45
C GLY A 13 18.90 -0.61 5.55
N SER A 14 17.87 -0.32 4.75
CA SER A 14 18.01 0.66 3.64
C SER A 14 16.91 1.71 3.51
N VAL A 15 16.05 1.96 4.50
CA VAL A 15 15.13 3.12 4.42
C VAL A 15 14.96 3.80 5.79
N GLU A 16 16.05 4.36 6.30
CA GLU A 16 16.02 5.29 7.44
C GLU A 16 15.58 6.70 7.03
N THR A 17 15.42 7.00 5.75
CA THR A 17 14.95 8.32 5.30
C THR A 17 13.45 8.45 5.50
N PRO A 18 12.99 9.31 6.43
CA PRO A 18 11.57 9.58 6.60
C PRO A 18 11.04 10.22 5.32
N ILE A 19 9.93 9.70 4.81
CA ILE A 19 9.27 10.27 3.63
C ILE A 19 8.16 11.18 4.15
N GLU A 20 8.22 12.47 3.79
CA GLU A 20 7.16 13.42 4.10
C GLU A 20 6.02 13.28 3.09
N ILE A 21 4.83 12.90 3.57
CA ILE A 21 3.62 12.90 2.76
C ILE A 21 2.74 14.09 3.15
N PRO A 22 2.41 15.00 2.21
CA PRO A 22 1.54 16.14 2.47
C PRO A 22 0.20 15.70 3.09
N GLY A 23 -0.16 16.29 4.24
CA GLY A 23 -1.40 15.99 4.96
C GLY A 23 -1.37 14.76 5.87
N ILE A 24 -0.30 13.95 5.85
CA ILE A 24 -0.13 12.76 6.71
C ILE A 24 1.07 12.92 7.66
N GLY A 25 2.12 13.63 7.22
CA GLY A 25 3.35 13.86 7.98
C GLY A 25 4.49 12.95 7.54
N MET A 26 5.54 12.86 8.37
CA MET A 26 6.66 11.95 8.10
C MET A 26 6.21 10.50 8.28
N LEU A 27 6.69 9.59 7.43
CA LEU A 27 6.49 8.14 7.53
C LEU A 27 7.82 7.40 7.36
N THR A 28 7.94 6.24 8.00
CA THR A 28 9.02 5.29 7.71
C THR A 28 8.90 4.78 6.26
N GLY A 29 10.03 4.37 5.69
CA GLY A 29 10.07 3.79 4.35
C GLY A 29 9.04 2.67 4.11
N PRO A 30 8.96 1.65 4.99
CA PRO A 30 8.00 0.56 4.84
C PRO A 30 6.53 1.00 4.83
N SER A 31 6.16 1.93 5.72
CA SER A 31 4.80 2.48 5.80
C SER A 31 4.46 3.29 4.54
N ALA A 32 5.38 4.12 4.08
CA ALA A 32 5.21 4.91 2.85
C ALA A 32 5.06 4.01 1.61
N VAL A 33 5.85 2.93 1.50
CA VAL A 33 5.73 1.95 0.40
C VAL A 33 4.38 1.25 0.44
N THR A 34 3.92 0.87 1.63
CA THR A 34 2.61 0.22 1.80
C THR A 34 1.48 1.13 1.32
N ILE A 35 1.48 2.39 1.76
CA ILE A 35 0.48 3.39 1.35
C ILE A 35 0.55 3.62 -0.16
N ALA A 36 1.75 3.77 -0.74
CA ALA A 36 1.93 3.94 -2.18
C ALA A 36 1.38 2.74 -2.98
N MET A 37 1.68 1.51 -2.56
CA MET A 37 1.16 0.30 -3.21
C MET A 37 -0.37 0.22 -3.15
N VAL A 38 -0.96 0.59 -2.01
CA VAL A 38 -2.42 0.64 -1.86
C VAL A 38 -3.03 1.66 -2.82
N LEU A 39 -2.46 2.87 -2.91
CA LEU A 39 -2.95 3.91 -3.81
C LEU A 39 -2.84 3.48 -5.28
N ILE A 40 -1.73 2.87 -5.69
CA ILE A 40 -1.56 2.33 -7.03
C ILE A 40 -2.59 1.24 -7.32
N PHE A 41 -2.79 0.31 -6.37
CA PHE A 41 -3.75 -0.78 -6.53
C PHE A 41 -5.19 -0.26 -6.67
N VAL A 42 -5.62 0.63 -5.78
CA VAL A 42 -6.96 1.24 -5.83
C VAL A 42 -7.13 2.06 -7.10
N GLY A 43 -6.13 2.87 -7.48
CA GLY A 43 -6.17 3.67 -8.71
C GLY A 43 -6.25 2.82 -9.96
N TYR A 44 -5.45 1.75 -10.05
CA TYR A 44 -5.53 0.78 -11.14
C TYR A 44 -6.90 0.12 -11.19
N HIS A 45 -7.45 -0.27 -10.03
CA HIS A 45 -8.78 -0.87 -9.95
C HIS A 45 -9.86 0.10 -10.44
N THR A 46 -9.84 1.36 -10.03
CA THR A 46 -10.78 2.38 -10.51
C THR A 46 -10.64 2.62 -12.01
N ALA A 47 -9.40 2.73 -12.51
CA ALA A 47 -9.14 2.89 -13.94
C ALA A 47 -9.64 1.69 -14.78
N SER A 48 -9.62 0.48 -14.22
CA SER A 48 -10.07 -0.74 -14.89
C SER A 48 -11.56 -0.73 -15.28
N TYR A 49 -12.38 0.12 -14.65
CA TYR A 49 -13.78 0.28 -15.04
C TYR A 49 -14.00 1.24 -16.21
N GLY A 50 -13.04 2.13 -16.49
CA GLY A 50 -13.11 3.10 -17.58
C GLY A 50 -12.27 2.74 -18.81
N GLY A 51 -11.37 1.76 -18.69
CA GLY A 51 -10.51 1.30 -19.79
C GLY A 51 -11.20 0.28 -20.70
N PRO A 52 -10.71 0.11 -21.95
CA PRO A 52 -11.18 -0.94 -22.85
C PRO A 52 -10.96 -2.32 -22.23
N ASP A 53 -11.99 -3.15 -22.32
CA ASP A 53 -12.02 -4.54 -21.82
C ASP A 53 -10.93 -5.36 -22.52
N GLY A 54 -9.72 -5.37 -21.96
CA GLY A 54 -8.55 -6.05 -22.55
C GLY A 54 -7.19 -5.49 -22.14
N LEU A 55 -7.11 -4.22 -21.71
CA LEU A 55 -5.85 -3.63 -21.23
C LEU A 55 -5.68 -3.66 -19.71
N LEU A 56 -6.78 -3.76 -18.95
CA LEU A 56 -6.78 -3.70 -17.49
C LEU A 56 -7.40 -4.98 -16.89
N THR A 57 -6.55 -5.98 -16.63
CA THR A 57 -6.94 -7.35 -16.28
C THR A 57 -7.50 -7.51 -14.87
N PHE A 58 -7.23 -6.58 -13.94
CA PHE A 58 -7.71 -6.65 -12.54
C PHE A 58 -9.03 -5.90 -12.31
N ARG A 59 -10.05 -6.21 -13.12
CA ARG A 59 -11.42 -5.73 -12.87
C ARG A 59 -12.10 -6.65 -11.86
N VAL A 60 -12.13 -6.24 -10.59
CA VAL A 60 -12.96 -6.89 -9.57
C VAL A 60 -14.44 -6.68 -9.94
N PRO A 61 -15.33 -7.67 -9.76
CA PRO A 61 -16.76 -7.47 -9.98
C PRO A 61 -17.29 -6.30 -9.14
N SER A 62 -18.13 -5.44 -9.71
CA SER A 62 -18.59 -4.20 -9.04
C SER A 62 -19.24 -4.45 -7.68
N ARG A 63 -19.95 -5.58 -7.52
CA ARG A 63 -20.55 -6.03 -6.24
C ARG A 63 -19.54 -6.28 -5.13
N LEU A 64 -18.27 -6.52 -5.48
CA LEU A 64 -17.15 -6.77 -4.58
C LEU A 64 -16.18 -5.57 -4.52
N GLY A 65 -16.39 -4.50 -5.30
CA GLY A 65 -15.50 -3.34 -5.32
C GLY A 65 -15.35 -2.66 -3.95
N TRP A 66 -16.38 -2.74 -3.11
CA TRP A 66 -16.31 -2.24 -1.72
C TRP A 66 -15.21 -2.92 -0.90
N LEU A 67 -14.87 -4.19 -1.17
CA LEU A 67 -13.77 -4.89 -0.48
C LEU A 67 -12.41 -4.29 -0.81
N VAL A 68 -12.22 -3.81 -2.04
CA VAL A 68 -10.97 -3.16 -2.46
C VAL A 68 -10.78 -1.86 -1.68
N TYR A 69 -11.84 -1.05 -1.59
CA TYR A 69 -11.79 0.20 -0.83
C TYR A 69 -11.64 -0.03 0.67
N ALA A 70 -12.39 -0.97 1.25
CA ALA A 70 -12.30 -1.32 2.67
C ALA A 70 -10.92 -1.88 3.03
N GLY A 71 -10.39 -2.78 2.21
CA GLY A 71 -9.05 -3.34 2.37
C GLY A 71 -7.95 -2.27 2.25
N GLY A 72 -8.10 -1.35 1.29
CA GLY A 72 -7.19 -0.22 1.13
C GLY A 72 -7.18 0.71 2.34
N VAL A 73 -8.35 1.09 2.86
CA VAL A 73 -8.47 1.89 4.09
C VAL A 73 -7.83 1.18 5.27
N LEU A 74 -8.10 -0.12 5.45
CA LEU A 74 -7.55 -0.91 6.54
C LEU A 74 -6.01 -1.00 6.46
N ALA A 75 -5.47 -1.16 5.25
CA ALA A 75 -4.02 -1.21 5.01
C ALA A 75 -3.34 0.13 5.32
N VAL A 76 -3.95 1.26 4.95
CA VAL A 76 -3.44 2.59 5.29
C VAL A 76 -3.45 2.81 6.80
N ILE A 77 -4.56 2.50 7.48
CA ILE A 77 -4.65 2.60 8.95
C ILE A 77 -3.58 1.73 9.62
N GLY A 78 -3.41 0.49 9.15
CA GLY A 78 -2.40 -0.44 9.66
C GLY A 78 -0.97 0.10 9.48
N ALA A 79 -0.65 0.65 8.31
CA ALA A 79 0.65 1.27 8.04
C ALA A 79 0.92 2.47 8.96
N LEU A 80 -0.06 3.36 9.13
CA LEU A 80 0.07 4.50 10.04
C LEU A 80 0.21 4.08 11.51
N LEU A 81 -0.49 3.02 11.92
CA LEU A 81 -0.39 2.51 13.28
C LEU A 81 0.97 1.85 13.54
N ALA A 82 1.47 1.07 12.58
CA ALA A 82 2.82 0.49 12.65
C ALA A 82 3.88 1.59 12.75
N ASP A 83 3.75 2.66 11.96
CA ASP A 83 4.66 3.81 12.01
C ASP A 83 4.68 4.49 13.38
N ARG A 84 3.51 4.59 14.03
CA ARG A 84 3.40 5.16 15.37
C ARG A 84 4.01 4.27 16.45
N ILE A 85 3.96 2.95 16.27
CA ILE A 85 4.56 2.00 17.21
C ILE A 85 6.09 2.06 17.09
N ASP A 86 6.63 2.00 15.86
CA ASP A 86 8.08 2.07 15.61
C ASP A 86 8.71 3.36 16.15
N ARG A 87 7.99 4.48 16.18
CA ARG A 87 8.49 5.75 16.74
C ARG A 87 8.47 5.86 18.26
N ARG A 88 7.77 4.95 18.94
CA ARG A 88 7.64 4.94 20.41
C ARG A 88 8.69 4.05 21.08
N GLU A 89 9.32 3.18 20.32
CA GLU A 89 10.48 2.37 20.73
C GLU A 89 11.78 3.15 20.53
#